data_AF-A0A833RPN3-F1
#
_entry.id   AF-A0A833RPN3-F1
#
_cell.length_a   1.000
_cell.length_b   1.000
_cell.length_c   1.000
_cell.angle_alpha   90.00
_cell.angle_beta   90.00
_cell.angle_gamma   90.00
#
_symmetry.space_group_name_H-M   'P 1'
#
loop_
_entity.id
_entity.type
_entity.pdbx_description
1 polymer ?
#
loop_
_entity_poly.entity_id
_entity_poly.type
_entity_poly.pdbx_seq_one_letter_code
_entity_poly.pdbx_strand_id
1 'polypeptide(L)'
;MKNSNITPKLILFHPFHKPASGSSNGLFSYLASHHRLLILLFITCFTFASLFTFLYSTSTTNSSPYNSSQSTDTFTTTAATNTITASKQSSPLSEPVIAALIHYAANTNSTVRMPETDIRAVANILRRRGPCNLLVFGVSTETPLWIALNSGGRTVFLDENQYYIAYLEPRHPGLEAYDVTYTTRVRDLQDLLSTARATRATDCRPIQHLLFSECRLAVNDLPNHLYDVDWDIILIDGPSGWLQTSPGRTASIFSSAVMARSRRVSGNTEVVIHDYQFGLEKICAREFLCEENYIAETSTNSLGHFIIESGGPRDAFCVNTTDDGANIGLLRDKTNVHPLITK
;
A
#
# COMPACT_ATOMS: atom_id res chain seq x y z
N MET A 1 -47.25 29.13 -38.08
CA MET A 1 -48.39 28.20 -37.90
C MET A 1 -47.95 26.76 -38.13
N LYS A 2 -47.72 25.99 -37.06
CA LYS A 2 -48.13 24.58 -36.88
C LYS A 2 -47.58 24.10 -35.53
N ASN A 3 -48.47 24.11 -34.53
CA ASN A 3 -48.26 23.44 -33.25
C ASN A 3 -48.40 21.94 -33.46
N SER A 4 -47.40 21.16 -33.05
CA SER A 4 -47.52 19.72 -32.87
C SER A 4 -47.51 19.41 -31.37
N ASN A 5 -48.71 19.23 -30.82
CA ASN A 5 -48.97 18.69 -29.50
C ASN A 5 -48.38 17.28 -29.38
N ILE A 6 -47.42 17.08 -28.49
CA ILE A 6 -46.94 15.75 -28.10
C ILE A 6 -47.69 15.38 -26.82
N THR A 7 -48.77 14.62 -26.96
CA THR A 7 -49.40 13.91 -25.84
C THR A 7 -48.63 12.61 -25.59
N PRO A 8 -48.34 12.25 -24.32
CA PRO A 8 -47.70 10.97 -24.03
C PRO A 8 -48.69 9.84 -24.29
N LYS A 9 -48.36 8.93 -25.21
CA LYS A 9 -49.08 7.67 -25.42
C LYS A 9 -48.75 6.71 -24.28
N LEU A 10 -49.71 6.45 -23.42
CA LEU A 10 -49.67 5.37 -22.44
C LEU A 10 -49.72 4.03 -23.17
N ILE A 11 -48.65 3.25 -23.11
CA ILE A 11 -48.63 1.86 -23.60
C ILE A 11 -49.14 0.97 -22.47
N LEU A 12 -50.43 0.63 -22.51
CA LEU A 12 -51.05 -0.34 -21.62
C LEU A 12 -50.83 -1.75 -22.18
N PHE A 13 -49.96 -2.53 -21.56
CA PHE A 13 -49.83 -3.95 -21.90
C PHE A 13 -50.99 -4.73 -21.27
N HIS A 14 -51.93 -5.18 -22.10
CA HIS A 14 -52.92 -6.18 -21.71
C HIS A 14 -52.27 -7.58 -21.73
N PRO A 15 -52.37 -8.37 -20.64
CA PRO A 15 -51.98 -9.77 -20.68
C PRO A 15 -52.99 -10.54 -21.54
N PHE A 16 -52.51 -11.14 -22.63
CA PHE A 16 -53.28 -12.12 -23.40
C PHE A 16 -53.50 -13.37 -22.54
N HIS A 17 -54.73 -13.56 -22.06
CA HIS A 17 -55.19 -14.85 -21.56
C HIS A 17 -55.50 -15.78 -22.75
N LYS A 18 -54.68 -16.82 -22.94
CA LYS A 18 -55.06 -18.02 -23.71
C LYS A 18 -55.62 -19.07 -22.74
N PRO A 19 -56.71 -19.78 -23.08
CA PRO A 19 -57.30 -20.77 -22.19
C PRO A 19 -56.43 -22.03 -22.13
N ALA A 20 -56.33 -22.58 -20.93
CA ALA A 20 -55.63 -23.81 -20.61
C ALA A 20 -56.42 -25.04 -21.07
N SER A 21 -55.73 -25.99 -21.69
CA SER A 21 -56.14 -27.38 -21.76
C SER A 21 -54.90 -28.26 -21.65
N GLY A 22 -54.86 -29.14 -20.65
CA GLY A 22 -53.95 -30.30 -20.64
C GLY A 22 -53.05 -30.46 -19.41
N SER A 23 -53.62 -30.99 -18.33
CA SER A 23 -53.03 -32.01 -17.42
C SER A 23 -51.50 -32.08 -17.26
N SER A 24 -50.98 -31.54 -16.15
CA SER A 24 -49.82 -32.10 -15.41
C SER A 24 -49.78 -31.55 -13.98
N ASN A 25 -50.72 -32.01 -13.14
CA ASN A 25 -50.72 -31.72 -11.71
C ASN A 25 -49.64 -32.56 -11.01
N GLY A 26 -48.55 -31.94 -10.54
CA GLY A 26 -47.64 -32.59 -9.59
C GLY A 26 -46.27 -31.91 -9.40
N LEU A 27 -45.65 -31.42 -10.47
CA LEU A 27 -44.24 -30.97 -10.38
C LEU A 27 -44.11 -29.46 -10.06
N PHE A 28 -44.95 -28.61 -10.64
CA PHE A 28 -44.86 -27.15 -10.48
C PHE A 28 -45.26 -26.63 -9.09
N SER A 29 -46.13 -27.34 -8.35
CA SER A 29 -46.48 -26.93 -6.97
C SER A 29 -45.37 -27.26 -5.97
N TYR A 30 -44.60 -28.33 -6.19
CA TYR A 30 -43.44 -28.71 -5.36
C TYR A 30 -42.28 -27.72 -5.51
N LEU A 31 -41.97 -27.31 -6.75
CA LEU A 31 -40.93 -26.32 -7.04
C LEU A 31 -41.27 -24.92 -6.49
N ALA A 32 -42.53 -24.51 -6.55
CA ALA A 32 -42.99 -23.24 -5.97
C ALA A 32 -42.95 -23.23 -4.43
N SER A 33 -43.22 -24.38 -3.79
CA SER A 33 -43.15 -24.55 -2.33
C SER A 33 -41.71 -24.46 -1.81
N HIS A 34 -40.76 -25.11 -2.49
CA HIS A 34 -39.33 -25.05 -2.15
C HIS A 34 -38.75 -23.63 -2.28
N HIS A 35 -39.14 -22.88 -3.31
CA HIS A 35 -38.63 -21.52 -3.49
C HIS A 35 -39.13 -20.55 -2.42
N ARG A 36 -40.37 -20.71 -1.95
CA ARG A 36 -40.94 -19.94 -0.82
C ARG A 36 -40.27 -20.30 0.50
N LEU A 37 -39.96 -21.58 0.72
CA LEU A 37 -39.23 -22.03 1.90
C LEU A 37 -37.80 -21.46 1.94
N LEU A 38 -37.11 -21.42 0.79
CA LEU A 38 -35.78 -20.85 0.67
C LEU A 38 -35.77 -19.34 0.89
N ILE A 39 -36.77 -18.61 0.39
CA ILE A 39 -36.91 -17.17 0.63
C ILE A 39 -37.18 -16.90 2.12
N LEU A 40 -38.04 -17.69 2.77
CA LEU A 40 -38.29 -17.56 4.20
C LEU A 40 -37.02 -17.84 5.02
N LEU A 41 -36.24 -18.86 4.66
CA LEU A 41 -34.97 -19.17 5.31
C LEU A 41 -33.92 -18.06 5.12
N PHE A 42 -33.88 -17.46 3.92
CA PHE A 42 -33.00 -16.33 3.64
C PHE A 42 -33.38 -15.10 4.47
N ILE A 43 -34.68 -14.78 4.55
CA ILE A 43 -35.18 -13.64 5.34
C ILE A 43 -34.91 -13.88 6.83
N THR A 44 -35.18 -15.07 7.37
CA THR A 44 -34.92 -15.36 8.78
C THR A 44 -33.43 -15.28 9.11
N CYS A 45 -32.57 -15.83 8.25
CA CYS A 45 -31.11 -15.76 8.44
C CYS A 45 -30.60 -14.32 8.38
N PHE A 46 -31.11 -13.52 7.44
CA PHE A 46 -30.76 -12.09 7.33
C PHE A 46 -31.23 -11.27 8.55
N THR A 47 -32.45 -11.51 9.03
CA THR A 47 -32.95 -10.85 10.25
C THR A 47 -32.13 -11.22 11.48
N PHE A 48 -31.75 -12.50 11.66
CA PHE A 48 -30.89 -12.93 12.76
C PHE A 48 -29.49 -12.33 12.68
N ALA A 49 -28.89 -12.29 11.49
CA ALA A 49 -27.59 -11.65 11.28
C ALA A 49 -27.65 -10.16 11.65
N SER A 50 -28.67 -9.44 11.20
CA SER A 50 -28.83 -8.01 11.50
C SER A 50 -29.05 -7.72 13.00
N LEU A 51 -29.84 -8.56 13.69
CA LEU A 51 -30.02 -8.47 15.14
C LEU A 51 -28.74 -8.78 15.90
N PHE A 52 -27.96 -9.76 15.44
CA PHE A 52 -26.67 -10.09 16.03
C PHE A 52 -25.67 -8.94 15.86
N THR A 53 -25.60 -8.33 14.68
CA THR A 53 -24.76 -7.13 14.44
C THR A 53 -25.19 -5.95 15.29
N PHE A 54 -26.50 -5.72 15.48
CA PHE A 54 -27.01 -4.67 16.34
C PHE A 54 -26.64 -4.90 17.81
N LEU A 55 -26.84 -6.11 18.34
CA LEU A 55 -26.50 -6.47 19.72
C LEU A 55 -24.98 -6.42 20.01
N TYR A 56 -24.15 -6.80 19.05
CA TYR A 56 -22.70 -6.64 19.14
C TYR A 56 -22.26 -5.17 19.06
N SER A 57 -22.94 -4.35 18.26
CA SER A 57 -22.65 -2.92 18.16
C SER A 57 -23.07 -2.15 19.43
N THR A 58 -24.12 -2.59 20.13
CA THR A 58 -24.53 -1.99 21.42
C THR A 58 -23.67 -2.44 22.62
N SER A 59 -22.81 -3.45 22.45
CA SER A 59 -21.93 -3.93 23.54
C SER A 59 -20.58 -3.22 23.61
N THR A 60 -20.35 -2.20 22.77
CA THR A 60 -19.11 -1.39 22.75
C THR A 60 -19.39 0.11 22.74
N THR A 61 -20.19 0.59 23.69
CA THR A 61 -20.19 2.01 24.07
C THR A 61 -19.90 2.15 25.56
N ASN A 62 -18.64 1.96 25.94
CA ASN A 62 -18.08 2.56 27.15
C ASN A 62 -17.38 3.86 26.76
N SER A 63 -18.17 4.87 26.37
CA SER A 63 -17.72 6.25 26.31
C SER A 63 -17.87 6.85 27.70
N SER A 64 -16.77 6.91 28.45
CA SER A 64 -16.71 7.70 29.68
C SER A 64 -16.59 9.18 29.32
N PRO A 65 -17.43 10.09 29.85
CA PRO A 65 -17.28 11.51 29.62
C PRO A 65 -16.13 12.04 30.47
N TYR A 66 -15.03 12.45 29.82
CA TYR A 66 -13.95 13.18 30.47
C TYR A 66 -14.41 14.62 30.73
N ASN A 67 -14.75 14.90 32.00
CA ASN A 67 -14.95 16.27 32.48
C ASN A 67 -13.61 17.03 32.42
N SER A 68 -13.52 17.98 31.50
CA SER A 68 -12.47 18.99 31.48
C SER A 68 -12.81 20.08 32.50
N SER A 69 -12.28 19.95 33.72
CA SER A 69 -12.15 21.09 34.62
C SER A 69 -11.04 22.00 34.10
N GLN A 70 -11.45 23.15 33.57
CA GLN A 70 -10.60 24.32 33.32
C GLN A 70 -9.98 24.77 34.65
N SER A 71 -8.66 24.69 34.75
CA SER A 71 -7.89 25.43 35.74
C SER A 71 -7.36 26.69 35.08
N THR A 72 -8.04 27.80 35.33
CA THR A 72 -7.50 29.15 35.13
C THR A 72 -6.43 29.38 36.18
N ASP A 73 -5.16 29.48 35.79
CA ASP A 73 -4.15 30.08 36.66
C ASP A 73 -3.43 31.24 35.97
N THR A 74 -3.68 32.37 36.61
CA THR A 74 -3.24 33.74 36.44
C THR A 74 -1.72 33.86 36.28
N PHE A 75 -1.30 34.65 35.28
CA PHE A 75 0.07 35.13 35.15
C PHE A 75 0.45 36.01 36.34
N THR A 76 1.47 35.60 37.09
CA THR A 76 2.25 36.50 37.96
C THR A 76 3.74 36.30 37.71
N THR A 77 4.35 37.37 37.19
CA THR A 77 5.78 37.55 36.97
C THR A 77 6.52 37.63 38.30
N THR A 78 7.44 36.71 38.57
CA THR A 78 8.57 37.01 39.47
C THR A 78 9.79 36.22 39.05
N ALA A 79 10.87 36.95 38.76
CA ALA A 79 12.18 36.43 38.49
C ALA A 79 12.84 35.91 39.78
N ALA A 80 13.43 34.71 39.75
CA ALA A 80 14.52 34.32 40.64
C ALA A 80 15.24 33.07 40.10
N THR A 81 16.48 33.30 39.70
CA THR A 81 17.69 32.51 40.03
C THR A 81 17.78 31.04 39.61
N ASN A 82 18.77 30.79 38.75
CA ASN A 82 19.30 29.48 38.37
C ASN A 82 19.56 28.57 39.58
N THR A 83 18.84 27.46 39.64
CA THR A 83 19.28 26.23 40.31
C THR A 83 19.16 25.11 39.28
N ILE A 84 20.32 24.73 38.73
CA ILE A 84 20.46 23.57 37.84
C ILE A 84 20.33 22.33 38.71
N THR A 85 19.09 21.95 39.00
CA THR A 85 18.79 20.59 39.46
C THR A 85 18.53 19.79 38.20
N ALA A 86 19.55 19.08 37.73
CA ALA A 86 19.39 18.07 36.69
C ALA A 86 18.58 16.89 37.27
N SER A 87 17.28 17.09 37.44
CA SER A 87 16.36 15.97 37.57
C SER A 87 16.40 15.25 36.24
N LYS A 88 16.92 14.02 36.28
CA LYS A 88 16.84 13.03 35.20
C LYS A 88 15.36 12.67 35.00
N GLN A 89 14.56 13.61 34.50
CA GLN A 89 13.21 13.35 34.06
C GLN A 89 13.34 12.48 32.82
N SER A 90 12.98 11.20 32.97
CA SER A 90 12.69 10.36 31.82
C SER A 90 11.65 11.09 30.99
N SER A 91 12.04 11.63 29.85
CA SER A 91 11.09 12.12 28.87
C SER A 91 10.11 10.98 28.58
N PRO A 92 8.79 11.22 28.61
CA PRO A 92 7.81 10.19 28.33
C PRO A 92 8.06 9.59 26.95
N LEU A 93 7.72 8.31 26.77
CA LEU A 93 7.78 7.65 25.46
C LEU A 93 6.98 8.47 24.44
N SER A 94 7.45 8.54 23.20
CA SER A 94 6.71 9.26 22.15
C SER A 94 5.40 8.56 21.82
N GLU A 95 4.39 9.34 21.41
CA GLU A 95 3.07 8.82 21.06
C GLU A 95 3.12 7.68 20.00
N PRO A 96 3.93 7.78 18.93
CA PRO A 96 4.16 6.66 18.01
C PRO A 96 4.61 5.36 18.67
N VAL A 97 5.54 5.46 19.62
CA VAL A 97 6.10 4.29 20.32
C VAL A 97 5.05 3.66 21.22
N ILE A 98 4.28 4.47 21.96
CA ILE A 98 3.16 3.98 22.78
C ILE A 98 2.12 3.28 21.90
N ALA A 99 1.74 3.90 20.78
CA ALA A 99 0.77 3.34 19.84
C ALA A 99 1.23 2.00 19.26
N ALA A 100 2.49 1.88 18.84
CA ALA A 100 3.05 0.63 18.35
C ALA A 100 3.09 -0.46 19.43
N LEU A 101 3.49 -0.13 20.66
CA LEU A 101 3.50 -1.09 21.78
C LEU A 101 2.09 -1.62 22.08
N ILE A 102 1.09 -0.73 22.13
CA ILE A 102 -0.31 -1.13 22.33
C ILE A 102 -0.79 -2.01 21.17
N HIS A 103 -0.51 -1.61 19.92
CA HIS A 103 -0.87 -2.39 18.73
C HIS A 103 -0.34 -3.83 18.81
N TYR A 104 0.96 -4.02 19.03
CA TYR A 104 1.54 -5.36 19.07
C TYR A 104 1.19 -6.16 20.34
N ALA A 105 0.92 -5.49 21.46
CA ALA A 105 0.44 -6.16 22.67
C ALA A 105 -1.01 -6.66 22.52
N ALA A 106 -1.86 -5.93 21.80
CA ALA A 106 -3.26 -6.27 21.59
C ALA A 106 -3.51 -7.19 20.38
N ASN A 107 -2.65 -7.15 19.35
CA ASN A 107 -2.85 -7.83 18.08
C ASN A 107 -1.75 -8.86 17.79
N THR A 108 -1.73 -9.97 18.54
CA THR A 108 -0.69 -11.00 18.44
C THR A 108 -0.89 -12.06 17.35
N ASN A 109 -2.04 -12.08 16.66
CA ASN A 109 -2.45 -13.17 15.76
C ASN A 109 -2.40 -12.85 14.25
N SER A 110 -1.59 -11.89 13.80
CA SER A 110 -1.41 -11.67 12.37
C SER A 110 -0.54 -12.76 11.73
N THR A 111 -1.09 -13.47 10.75
CA THR A 111 -0.37 -14.52 9.99
C THR A 111 0.42 -13.97 8.81
N VAL A 112 0.14 -12.73 8.38
CA VAL A 112 0.81 -12.05 7.27
C VAL A 112 1.65 -10.92 7.85
N ARG A 113 2.94 -11.19 8.03
CA ARG A 113 3.91 -10.24 8.57
C ARG A 113 5.28 -10.44 7.93
N MET A 114 6.06 -9.37 7.88
CA MET A 114 7.45 -9.41 7.47
C MET A 114 8.25 -10.33 8.42
N PRO A 115 9.19 -11.16 7.91
CA PRO A 115 10.05 -11.99 8.76
C PRO A 115 10.84 -11.16 9.77
N GLU A 116 11.10 -11.70 10.96
CA GLU A 116 11.84 -10.98 12.02
C GLU A 116 13.22 -10.48 11.54
N THR A 117 13.90 -11.27 10.70
CA THR A 117 15.20 -10.90 10.11
C THR A 117 15.10 -9.63 9.27
N ASP A 118 14.01 -9.50 8.52
CA ASP A 118 13.77 -8.39 7.61
C ASP A 118 13.35 -7.16 8.40
N ILE A 119 12.45 -7.33 9.38
CA ILE A 119 12.08 -6.28 10.32
C ILE A 119 13.32 -5.70 11.01
N ARG A 120 14.21 -6.57 11.49
CA ARG A 120 15.45 -6.16 12.16
C ARG A 120 16.39 -5.43 11.21
N ALA A 121 16.50 -5.86 9.96
CA ALA A 121 17.33 -5.21 8.95
C ALA A 121 16.84 -3.78 8.66
N VAL A 122 15.53 -3.60 8.40
CA VAL A 122 14.91 -2.29 8.20
C VAL A 122 15.04 -1.41 9.45
N ALA A 123 14.79 -1.97 10.64
CA ALA A 123 14.92 -1.23 11.90
C ALA A 123 16.35 -0.76 12.15
N ASN A 124 17.36 -1.55 11.79
CA ASN A 124 18.76 -1.15 11.90
C ASN A 124 19.12 -0.03 10.92
N ILE A 125 18.56 -0.03 9.71
CA ILE A 125 18.69 1.08 8.75
C ILE A 125 18.08 2.36 9.32
N LEU A 126 16.82 2.30 9.76
CA LEU A 126 16.12 3.44 10.36
C LEU A 126 16.82 3.98 11.60
N ARG A 127 17.34 3.10 12.47
CA ARG A 127 18.09 3.53 13.65
C ARG A 127 19.38 4.28 13.31
N ARG A 128 20.04 3.97 12.19
CA ARG A 128 21.26 4.66 11.76
C ARG A 128 20.97 6.00 11.08
N ARG A 129 19.87 6.10 10.34
CA ARG A 129 19.51 7.27 9.52
C ARG A 129 18.53 8.23 10.18
N GLY A 130 17.68 7.72 11.05
CA GLY A 130 16.56 8.45 11.64
C GLY A 130 16.96 9.48 12.69
N PRO A 131 16.10 10.49 12.95
CA PRO A 131 14.84 10.77 12.25
C PRO A 131 15.09 11.28 10.81
N CYS A 132 14.27 10.85 9.86
CA CYS A 132 14.48 11.10 8.43
C CYS A 132 13.17 11.20 7.63
N ASN A 133 13.26 11.51 6.33
CA ASN A 133 12.15 11.36 5.39
C ASN A 133 12.07 9.89 4.93
N LEU A 134 11.09 9.15 5.44
CA LEU A 134 10.80 7.76 5.08
C LEU A 134 9.58 7.69 4.17
N LEU A 135 9.74 7.13 2.97
CA LEU A 135 8.64 6.73 2.11
C LEU A 135 8.44 5.22 2.18
N VAL A 136 7.20 4.77 2.33
CA VAL A 136 6.85 3.35 2.31
C VAL A 136 5.80 3.11 1.24
N PHE A 137 6.13 2.30 0.23
CA PHE A 137 5.13 1.73 -0.66
C PHE A 137 4.56 0.48 0.02
N GLY A 138 3.27 0.43 0.24
CA GLY A 138 2.57 -0.62 0.96
C GLY A 138 2.28 -0.24 2.41
N VAL A 139 1.04 -0.43 2.82
CA VAL A 139 0.58 -0.36 4.19
C VAL A 139 0.39 -1.78 4.70
N SER A 140 0.98 -2.10 5.84
CA SER A 140 1.04 -3.47 6.37
C SER A 140 0.84 -3.52 7.89
N THR A 141 1.00 -4.72 8.48
CA THR A 141 1.03 -4.90 9.95
C THR A 141 2.18 -4.13 10.60
N GLU A 142 3.24 -3.82 9.85
CA GLU A 142 4.43 -3.12 10.31
C GLU A 142 4.29 -1.59 10.27
N THR A 143 3.21 -1.05 9.71
CA THR A 143 2.93 0.40 9.63
C THR A 143 3.18 1.14 10.95
N PRO A 144 2.66 0.69 12.11
CA PRO A 144 2.88 1.39 13.38
C PRO A 144 4.34 1.31 13.84
N LEU A 145 5.04 0.22 13.51
CA LEU A 145 6.46 0.05 13.82
C LEU A 145 7.33 1.05 13.06
N TRP A 146 7.07 1.25 11.77
CA TRP A 146 7.85 2.21 10.95
C TRP A 146 7.67 3.65 11.43
N ILE A 147 6.45 4.02 11.84
CA ILE A 147 6.18 5.35 12.42
C ILE A 147 6.89 5.49 13.77
N ALA A 148 6.88 4.46 14.62
CA ALA A 148 7.56 4.48 15.91
C ALA A 148 9.09 4.55 15.79
N LEU A 149 9.69 3.78 14.88
CA LEU A 149 11.15 3.74 14.69
C LEU A 149 11.69 5.02 14.05
N ASN A 150 10.88 5.72 13.25
CA ASN A 150 11.21 7.02 12.68
C ASN A 150 10.60 8.19 13.50
N SER A 151 10.40 8.01 14.80
CA SER A 151 9.84 9.04 15.68
C SER A 151 10.66 10.34 15.62
N GLY A 152 10.00 11.45 15.27
CA GLY A 152 10.64 12.76 15.06
C GLY A 152 11.03 13.05 13.60
N GLY A 153 10.91 12.06 12.71
CA GLY A 153 11.01 12.22 11.26
C GLY A 153 9.64 12.33 10.60
N ARG A 154 9.61 12.26 9.26
CA ARG A 154 8.38 12.18 8.48
C ARG A 154 8.30 10.80 7.84
N THR A 155 7.19 10.10 8.05
CA THR A 155 6.92 8.81 7.42
C THR A 155 5.65 8.90 6.60
N VAL A 156 5.74 8.60 5.30
CA VAL A 156 4.59 8.63 4.38
C VAL A 156 4.37 7.25 3.78
N PHE A 157 3.12 6.82 3.71
CA PHE A 157 2.71 5.55 3.12
C PHE A 157 1.94 5.75 1.82
N LEU A 158 2.19 4.88 0.84
CA LEU A 158 1.49 4.84 -0.44
C LEU A 158 0.95 3.43 -0.68
N ASP A 159 -0.36 3.24 -0.82
CA ASP A 159 -0.96 1.91 -0.98
C ASP A 159 -2.02 1.88 -2.10
N GLU A 160 -2.19 0.75 -2.78
CA GLU A 160 -3.24 0.60 -3.79
C GLU A 160 -4.67 0.53 -3.19
N ASN A 161 -4.80 0.26 -1.88
CA ASN A 161 -6.06 -0.04 -1.22
C ASN A 161 -6.54 1.12 -0.33
N GLN A 162 -7.29 2.04 -0.93
CA GLN A 162 -7.94 3.16 -0.22
C GLN A 162 -8.77 2.71 1.00
N TYR A 163 -9.41 1.54 0.96
CA TYR A 163 -10.23 1.05 2.06
C TYR A 163 -9.38 0.63 3.25
N TYR A 164 -8.18 0.09 3.00
CA TYR A 164 -7.28 -0.29 4.07
C TYR A 164 -6.65 0.93 4.73
N ILE A 165 -6.31 1.95 3.94
CA ILE A 165 -5.90 3.26 4.47
C ILE A 165 -6.99 3.85 5.37
N ALA A 166 -8.23 3.99 4.85
CA ALA A 166 -9.34 4.54 5.62
C ALA A 166 -9.69 3.72 6.88
N TYR A 167 -9.39 2.42 6.87
CA TYR A 167 -9.51 1.56 8.05
C TYR A 167 -8.41 1.84 9.10
N LEU A 168 -7.19 2.16 8.68
CA LEU A 168 -6.04 2.36 9.57
C LEU A 168 -5.91 3.77 10.11
N GLU A 169 -6.27 4.81 9.34
CA GLU A 169 -6.14 6.21 9.76
C GLU A 169 -6.77 6.50 11.14
N PRO A 170 -8.00 6.05 11.47
CA PRO A 170 -8.57 6.32 12.80
C PRO A 170 -7.90 5.53 13.93
N ARG A 171 -7.14 4.48 13.61
CA ARG A 171 -6.47 3.58 14.57
C ARG A 171 -5.03 3.98 14.85
N HIS A 172 -4.44 4.79 13.97
CA HIS A 172 -3.05 5.23 14.05
C HIS A 172 -2.99 6.76 13.92
N PRO A 173 -3.19 7.49 15.03
CA PRO A 173 -3.06 8.95 15.04
C PRO A 173 -1.70 9.38 14.48
N GLY A 174 -1.71 10.29 13.50
CA GLY A 174 -0.49 10.74 12.83
C GLY A 174 -0.02 9.88 11.66
N LEU A 175 -0.78 8.85 11.25
CA LEU A 175 -0.56 8.16 9.98
C LEU A 175 -0.75 9.14 8.82
N GLU A 176 0.31 9.34 8.04
CA GLU A 176 0.24 10.02 6.75
C GLU A 176 0.27 8.96 5.64
N ALA A 177 -0.88 8.67 5.04
CA ALA A 177 -1.03 7.66 4.01
C ALA A 177 -1.90 8.16 2.85
N TYR A 178 -1.58 7.73 1.63
CA TYR A 178 -2.33 8.10 0.43
C TYR A 178 -2.58 6.88 -0.45
N ASP A 179 -3.76 6.79 -1.04
CA ASP A 179 -4.04 5.77 -2.05
C ASP A 179 -3.38 6.15 -3.38
N VAL A 180 -2.85 5.15 -4.09
CA VAL A 180 -2.15 5.35 -5.36
C VAL A 180 -2.67 4.37 -6.39
N THR A 181 -2.97 4.87 -7.58
CA THR A 181 -3.39 4.02 -8.70
C THR A 181 -2.18 3.48 -9.47
N TYR A 182 -2.05 2.15 -9.53
CA TYR A 182 -1.03 1.49 -10.37
C TYR A 182 -1.66 0.95 -11.65
N THR A 183 -1.15 1.38 -12.80
CA THR A 183 -1.62 0.94 -14.12
C THR A 183 -0.88 -0.30 -14.63
N THR A 184 0.26 -0.64 -14.02
CA THR A 184 1.08 -1.81 -14.35
C THR A 184 0.50 -3.11 -13.82
N ARG A 185 0.84 -4.25 -14.43
CA ARG A 185 0.47 -5.59 -13.95
C ARG A 185 1.66 -6.52 -13.98
N VAL A 186 1.69 -7.49 -13.08
CA VAL A 186 2.77 -8.49 -12.97
C VAL A 186 3.03 -9.20 -14.30
N ARG A 187 1.99 -9.66 -15.00
CA ARG A 187 2.12 -10.37 -16.29
C ARG A 187 2.73 -9.54 -17.41
N ASP A 188 2.68 -8.22 -17.29
CA ASP A 188 3.11 -7.28 -18.34
C ASP A 188 4.59 -6.87 -18.14
N LEU A 189 5.30 -7.45 -17.14
CA LEU A 189 6.67 -7.09 -16.77
C LEU A 189 7.63 -7.02 -17.97
N GLN A 190 7.65 -8.06 -18.81
CA GLN A 190 8.61 -8.13 -19.91
C GLN A 190 8.42 -6.99 -20.92
N ASP A 191 7.16 -6.63 -21.21
CA ASP A 191 6.79 -5.52 -22.08
C ASP A 191 7.08 -4.16 -21.44
N LEU A 192 6.88 -4.04 -20.13
CA LEU A 192 7.22 -2.84 -19.37
C LEU A 192 8.73 -2.59 -19.39
N LEU A 193 9.55 -3.62 -19.16
CA LEU A 193 11.02 -3.51 -19.20
C LEU A 193 11.53 -3.20 -20.61
N SER A 194 11.01 -3.85 -21.65
CA SER A 194 11.41 -3.56 -23.03
C SER A 194 11.07 -2.12 -23.43
N THR A 195 9.88 -1.65 -23.07
CA THR A 195 9.45 -0.27 -23.31
C THR A 195 10.32 0.72 -22.56
N ALA A 196 10.60 0.47 -21.27
CA ALA A 196 11.43 1.34 -20.45
C ALA A 196 12.86 1.45 -21.01
N ARG A 197 13.45 0.34 -21.45
CA ARG A 197 14.77 0.32 -22.10
C ARG A 197 14.77 1.11 -23.40
N ALA A 198 13.75 0.93 -24.24
CA ALA A 198 13.65 1.63 -25.53
C ALA A 198 13.46 3.15 -25.37
N THR A 199 12.84 3.58 -24.27
CA THR A 199 12.49 4.99 -23.99
C THR A 199 13.34 5.62 -22.89
N ARG A 200 14.45 5.00 -22.48
CA ARG A 200 15.33 5.48 -21.39
C ARG A 200 15.96 6.85 -21.62
N ALA A 201 16.05 7.28 -22.88
CA ALA A 201 16.54 8.60 -23.26
C ALA A 201 15.43 9.66 -23.36
N THR A 202 14.15 9.25 -23.32
CA THR A 202 12.97 10.12 -23.49
C THR A 202 12.02 10.04 -22.31
N ASP A 203 11.20 9.00 -22.23
CA ASP A 203 10.04 8.93 -21.33
C ASP A 203 10.42 8.31 -19.99
N CYS A 204 11.24 7.26 -19.99
CA CYS A 204 11.64 6.50 -18.80
C CYS A 204 13.07 6.84 -18.35
N ARG A 205 13.37 8.13 -18.18
CA ARG A 205 14.71 8.61 -17.81
C ARG A 205 15.03 8.37 -16.33
N PRO A 206 16.30 8.14 -15.96
CA PRO A 206 16.72 8.04 -14.56
C PRO A 206 16.53 9.31 -13.74
N ILE A 207 16.72 10.48 -14.36
CA ILE A 207 16.54 11.78 -13.72
C ILE A 207 15.39 12.49 -14.42
N GLN A 208 14.24 12.57 -13.75
CA GLN A 208 13.03 13.19 -14.29
C GLN A 208 11.99 13.49 -13.22
N HIS A 209 11.04 14.35 -13.56
CA HIS A 209 9.90 14.65 -12.69
C HIS A 209 8.78 13.64 -12.93
N LEU A 210 8.49 12.79 -11.94
CA LEU A 210 7.52 11.69 -12.07
C LEU A 210 6.09 12.17 -12.37
N LEU A 211 5.64 13.30 -11.79
CA LEU A 211 4.31 13.87 -12.07
C LEU A 211 4.04 14.12 -13.56
N PHE A 212 5.07 14.45 -14.35
CA PHE A 212 4.95 14.77 -15.78
C PHE A 212 5.60 13.71 -16.66
N SER A 213 5.84 12.52 -16.12
CA SER A 213 6.46 11.44 -16.88
C SER A 213 5.42 10.70 -17.71
N GLU A 214 5.75 10.48 -18.98
CA GLU A 214 4.99 9.62 -19.90
C GLU A 214 5.42 8.14 -19.78
N CYS A 215 6.37 7.82 -18.89
CA CYS A 215 6.78 6.43 -18.67
C CYS A 215 5.66 5.63 -18.02
N ARG A 216 5.30 4.49 -18.63
CA ARG A 216 4.29 3.56 -18.07
C ARG A 216 4.61 3.02 -16.68
N LEU A 217 5.87 3.12 -16.24
CA LEU A 217 6.33 2.70 -14.92
C LEU A 217 6.30 3.83 -13.88
N ALA A 218 6.11 5.10 -14.29
CA ALA A 218 6.10 6.22 -13.37
C ALA A 218 4.81 6.24 -12.55
N VAL A 219 4.97 6.32 -11.23
CA VAL A 219 3.87 6.60 -10.31
C VAL A 219 3.60 8.11 -10.32
N ASN A 220 2.67 8.53 -11.16
CA ASN A 220 2.33 9.94 -11.44
C ASN A 220 1.05 10.45 -10.73
N ASP A 221 0.47 9.64 -9.85
CA ASP A 221 -0.75 9.91 -9.09
C ASP A 221 -0.47 10.17 -7.59
N LEU A 222 0.65 10.82 -7.27
CA LEU A 222 0.98 11.20 -5.89
C LEU A 222 0.50 12.63 -5.60
N PRO A 223 0.16 12.97 -4.34
CA PRO A 223 0.03 14.36 -3.93
C PRO A 223 1.26 15.18 -4.36
N ASN A 224 1.04 16.32 -5.02
CA ASN A 224 2.10 17.10 -5.68
C ASN A 224 3.33 17.38 -4.80
N HIS A 225 3.11 17.62 -3.52
CA HIS A 225 4.17 17.94 -2.58
C HIS A 225 5.11 16.76 -2.27
N LEU A 226 4.74 15.52 -2.60
CA LEU A 226 5.57 14.33 -2.37
C LEU A 226 6.64 14.12 -3.46
N TYR A 227 6.45 14.65 -4.68
CA TYR A 227 7.49 14.63 -5.72
C TYR A 227 8.70 15.48 -5.38
N ASP A 228 8.51 16.36 -4.40
CA ASP A 228 9.41 17.43 -4.03
C ASP A 228 10.24 17.12 -2.78
N VAL A 229 9.99 15.97 -2.16
CA VAL A 229 10.66 15.50 -0.95
C VAL A 229 11.92 14.73 -1.32
N ASP A 230 13.05 15.14 -0.74
CA ASP A 230 14.28 14.34 -0.77
C ASP A 230 14.15 13.20 0.26
N TRP A 231 13.73 12.02 -0.21
CA TRP A 231 13.53 10.82 0.62
C TRP A 231 14.87 10.19 1.03
N ASP A 232 15.12 10.04 2.32
CA ASP A 232 16.36 9.43 2.82
C ASP A 232 16.30 7.91 2.78
N ILE A 233 15.12 7.35 3.04
CA ILE A 233 14.83 5.92 2.95
C ILE A 233 13.54 5.72 2.16
N ILE A 234 13.56 4.74 1.25
CA ILE A 234 12.36 4.26 0.55
C ILE A 234 12.23 2.76 0.79
N LEU A 235 11.18 2.34 1.50
CA LEU A 235 10.83 0.94 1.69
C LEU A 235 9.73 0.54 0.69
N ILE A 236 10.00 -0.49 -0.12
CA ILE A 236 9.08 -1.01 -1.13
C ILE A 236 8.53 -2.36 -0.64
N ASP A 237 7.37 -2.29 0.00
CA ASP A 237 6.59 -3.45 0.48
C ASP A 237 5.26 -3.65 -0.28
N GLY A 238 4.94 -2.77 -1.23
CA GLY A 238 3.78 -2.86 -2.09
C GLY A 238 4.00 -2.23 -3.47
N PRO A 239 3.11 -2.47 -4.44
CA PRO A 239 1.89 -3.29 -4.37
C PRO A 239 2.12 -4.79 -4.15
N SER A 240 1.06 -5.46 -3.70
CA SER A 240 1.11 -6.85 -3.22
C SER A 240 1.49 -7.92 -4.27
N GLY A 241 1.21 -7.71 -5.57
CA GLY A 241 1.73 -8.56 -6.65
C GLY A 241 1.24 -10.02 -6.69
N TRP A 242 0.29 -10.45 -5.85
CA TRP A 242 -0.09 -11.86 -5.72
C TRP A 242 -0.72 -12.49 -6.97
N LEU A 243 -1.35 -11.68 -7.83
CA LEU A 243 -2.00 -12.15 -9.06
C LEU A 243 -1.30 -11.56 -10.28
N GLN A 244 -1.23 -12.34 -11.34
CA GLN A 244 -0.70 -11.93 -12.65
C GLN A 244 -1.39 -10.67 -13.21
N THR A 245 -2.65 -10.44 -12.85
CA THR A 245 -3.45 -9.28 -13.26
C THR A 245 -3.38 -8.09 -12.30
N SER A 246 -2.84 -8.29 -11.10
CA SER A 246 -2.70 -7.22 -10.10
C SER A 246 -1.45 -6.39 -10.37
N PRO A 247 -1.40 -5.15 -9.86
CA PRO A 247 -0.16 -4.41 -9.74
C PRO A 247 0.90 -5.18 -8.97
N GLY A 248 2.15 -5.05 -9.40
CA GLY A 248 3.32 -5.52 -8.68
C GLY A 248 4.28 -4.37 -8.41
N ARG A 249 5.42 -4.67 -7.77
CA ARG A 249 6.37 -3.67 -7.27
C ARG A 249 7.20 -2.97 -8.35
N THR A 250 7.08 -3.34 -9.62
CA THR A 250 7.90 -2.77 -10.72
C THR A 250 7.79 -1.25 -10.82
N ALA A 251 6.59 -0.68 -10.73
CA ALA A 251 6.38 0.76 -10.80
C ALA A 251 6.97 1.49 -9.57
N SER A 252 6.82 0.89 -8.38
CA SER A 252 7.41 1.38 -7.13
C SER A 252 8.95 1.36 -7.18
N ILE A 253 9.55 0.28 -7.69
CA ILE A 253 11.01 0.16 -7.88
C ILE A 253 11.51 1.23 -8.86
N PHE A 254 10.88 1.36 -10.03
CA PHE A 254 11.25 2.40 -11.01
C PHE A 254 11.14 3.80 -10.42
N SER A 255 10.01 4.12 -9.78
CA SER A 255 9.76 5.45 -9.22
C SER A 255 10.74 5.75 -8.09
N SER A 256 11.08 4.75 -7.26
CA SER A 256 12.09 4.90 -6.20
C SER A 256 13.48 5.17 -6.76
N ALA A 257 13.86 4.50 -7.85
CA ALA A 257 15.12 4.77 -8.56
C ALA A 257 15.18 6.22 -9.08
N VAL A 258 14.08 6.69 -9.68
CA VAL A 258 13.98 8.07 -10.19
C VAL A 258 13.99 9.09 -9.07
N MET A 259 13.24 8.87 -7.98
CA MET A 259 13.24 9.76 -6.81
C MET A 259 14.63 9.85 -6.18
N ALA A 260 15.31 8.72 -5.99
CA ALA A 260 16.65 8.68 -5.40
C ALA A 260 17.68 9.45 -6.25
N ARG A 261 17.60 9.37 -7.58
CA ARG A 261 18.50 10.08 -8.50
C ARG A 261 18.12 11.53 -8.72
N SER A 262 16.83 11.88 -8.61
CA SER A 262 16.30 13.23 -8.87
C SER A 262 16.27 14.11 -7.62
N ARG A 263 16.94 13.69 -6.53
CA ARG A 263 17.09 14.51 -5.32
C ARG A 263 17.60 15.91 -5.65
N ARG A 264 17.07 16.89 -4.94
CA ARG A 264 17.43 18.30 -5.07
C ARG A 264 18.72 18.61 -4.33
N VAL A 265 18.86 18.04 -3.14
CA VAL A 265 20.09 18.13 -2.34
C VAL A 265 20.94 16.89 -2.58
N SER A 266 22.24 17.12 -2.82
CA SER A 266 23.23 16.05 -2.96
C SER A 266 23.20 15.12 -1.75
N GLY A 267 23.20 13.83 -2.00
CA GLY A 267 23.21 12.80 -0.96
C GLY A 267 22.74 11.47 -1.53
N ASN A 268 22.48 10.51 -0.66
CA ASN A 268 21.99 9.20 -1.06
C ASN A 268 20.64 8.85 -0.43
N THR A 269 19.96 7.93 -1.08
CA THR A 269 18.72 7.30 -0.63
C THR A 269 18.99 5.82 -0.38
N GLU A 270 18.64 5.31 0.79
CA GLU A 270 18.59 3.86 1.03
C GLU A 270 17.26 3.31 0.50
N VAL A 271 17.31 2.49 -0.55
CA VAL A 271 16.14 1.83 -1.12
C VAL A 271 16.11 0.37 -0.66
N VAL A 272 15.03 -0.03 -0.02
CA VAL A 272 14.85 -1.36 0.53
C VAL A 272 13.65 -2.02 -0.14
N ILE A 273 13.84 -3.19 -0.73
CA ILE A 273 12.78 -3.96 -1.39
C ILE A 273 12.44 -5.19 -0.55
N HIS A 274 11.18 -5.32 -0.13
CA HIS A 274 10.66 -6.56 0.43
C HIS A 274 10.34 -7.58 -0.66
N ASP A 275 10.16 -8.84 -0.28
CA ASP A 275 9.88 -9.95 -1.19
C ASP A 275 10.98 -10.19 -2.26
N TYR A 276 12.21 -9.77 -1.95
CA TYR A 276 13.35 -9.82 -2.86
C TYR A 276 13.79 -11.24 -3.23
N GLN A 277 13.31 -12.28 -2.52
CA GLN A 277 13.51 -13.68 -2.88
C GLN A 277 12.89 -14.05 -4.23
N PHE A 278 11.88 -13.30 -4.67
CA PHE A 278 11.21 -13.56 -5.94
C PHE A 278 11.99 -12.96 -7.12
N GLY A 279 11.92 -13.64 -8.27
CA GLY A 279 12.73 -13.29 -9.44
C GLY A 279 12.36 -11.95 -10.07
N LEU A 280 11.11 -11.51 -9.95
CA LEU A 280 10.62 -10.31 -10.63
C LEU A 280 11.24 -9.03 -10.02
N GLU A 281 11.26 -8.95 -8.69
CA GLU A 281 11.85 -7.87 -7.91
C GLU A 281 13.35 -7.76 -8.21
N LYS A 282 14.08 -8.89 -8.26
CA LYS A 282 15.50 -8.92 -8.64
C LYS A 282 15.75 -8.39 -10.05
N ILE A 283 14.92 -8.79 -11.03
CA ILE A 283 15.04 -8.33 -12.41
C ILE A 283 14.83 -6.81 -12.47
N CYS A 284 13.80 -6.28 -11.80
CA CYS A 284 13.52 -4.85 -11.77
C CYS A 284 14.61 -4.06 -11.04
N ALA A 285 15.09 -4.56 -9.91
CA ALA A 285 16.13 -3.90 -9.13
C ALA A 285 17.45 -3.82 -9.91
N ARG A 286 17.85 -4.90 -10.59
CA ARG A 286 19.03 -4.90 -11.46
C ARG A 286 18.91 -3.92 -12.63
N GLU A 287 17.71 -3.72 -13.16
CA GLU A 287 17.47 -2.75 -14.24
C GLU A 287 17.55 -1.29 -13.77
N PHE A 288 16.96 -0.97 -12.61
CA PHE A 288 16.73 0.42 -12.20
C PHE A 288 17.57 0.88 -11.00
N LEU A 289 17.82 0.00 -10.03
CA LEU A 289 18.61 0.30 -8.82
C LEU A 289 20.07 -0.09 -8.97
N CYS A 290 20.38 -1.00 -9.90
CA CYS A 290 21.72 -1.41 -10.31
C CYS A 290 22.47 -2.28 -9.29
N GLU A 291 23.18 -3.28 -9.79
CA GLU A 291 23.89 -4.27 -8.95
C GLU A 291 25.02 -3.60 -8.15
N GLU A 292 25.68 -2.59 -8.72
CA GLU A 292 26.74 -1.83 -8.06
C GLU A 292 26.29 -1.09 -6.79
N ASN A 293 24.98 -0.87 -6.63
CA ASN A 293 24.41 -0.18 -5.47
C ASN A 293 23.90 -1.16 -4.39
N TYR A 294 23.94 -2.48 -4.64
CA TYR A 294 23.41 -3.50 -3.72
C TYR A 294 24.33 -3.72 -2.51
N ILE A 295 23.74 -3.76 -1.31
CA ILE A 295 24.46 -3.91 -0.03
C ILE A 295 24.15 -5.27 0.58
N ALA A 296 25.02 -6.25 0.32
CA ALA A 296 24.83 -7.64 0.74
C ALA A 296 24.78 -7.81 2.27
N GLU A 297 25.55 -7.02 3.03
CA GLU A 297 25.71 -7.15 4.48
C GLU A 297 24.43 -6.87 5.26
N THR A 298 23.57 -6.04 4.70
CA THR A 298 22.29 -5.60 5.31
C THR A 298 21.07 -6.17 4.59
N SER A 299 21.30 -6.93 3.52
CA SER A 299 20.25 -7.65 2.80
C SER A 299 19.99 -9.00 3.47
N THR A 300 18.79 -9.54 3.26
CA THR A 300 18.41 -10.88 3.72
C THR A 300 18.01 -11.74 2.51
N ASN A 301 17.49 -12.95 2.76
CA ASN A 301 16.92 -13.75 1.66
C ASN A 301 15.74 -13.04 0.98
N SER A 302 14.92 -12.33 1.76
CA SER A 302 13.67 -11.70 1.34
C SER A 302 13.68 -10.17 1.31
N LEU A 303 14.81 -9.56 1.64
CA LEU A 303 14.99 -8.12 1.65
C LEU A 303 16.23 -7.73 0.84
N GLY A 304 16.05 -6.93 -0.20
CA GLY A 304 17.16 -6.33 -0.95
C GLY A 304 17.42 -4.91 -0.49
N HIS A 305 18.66 -4.56 -0.17
CA HIS A 305 19.04 -3.21 0.23
C HIS A 305 20.01 -2.57 -0.77
N PHE A 306 19.71 -1.34 -1.18
CA PHE A 306 20.49 -0.56 -2.14
C PHE A 306 20.76 0.85 -1.60
N ILE A 307 21.94 1.40 -1.87
CA ILE A 307 22.26 2.81 -1.57
C ILE A 307 22.49 3.53 -2.89
N ILE A 308 21.63 4.50 -3.20
CA ILE A 308 21.63 5.20 -4.49
C ILE A 308 22.03 6.66 -4.26
N GLU A 309 23.15 7.06 -4.86
CA GLU A 309 23.60 8.44 -4.90
C GLU A 309 22.75 9.30 -5.85
N SER A 310 22.48 10.54 -5.45
CA SER A 310 21.78 11.52 -6.28
C SER A 310 22.53 11.80 -7.58
N GLY A 311 21.81 11.97 -8.68
CA GLY A 311 22.37 12.23 -10.01
C GLY A 311 22.75 10.97 -10.79
N GLY A 312 23.86 11.05 -11.51
CA GLY A 312 24.29 10.04 -12.49
C GLY A 312 23.91 10.37 -13.94
N PRO A 313 24.04 9.41 -14.86
CA PRO A 313 23.72 9.62 -16.27
C PRO A 313 22.24 9.94 -16.47
N ARG A 314 21.94 10.81 -17.45
CA ARG A 314 20.56 11.25 -17.74
C ARG A 314 19.76 10.25 -18.57
N ASP A 315 20.44 9.29 -19.17
CA ASP A 315 19.90 8.32 -20.11
C ASP A 315 20.32 6.89 -19.74
N ALA A 316 20.86 6.66 -18.54
CA ALA A 316 21.26 5.34 -18.05
C ALA A 316 21.05 5.22 -16.54
N PHE A 317 20.37 4.14 -16.10
CA PHE A 317 20.31 3.81 -14.67
C PHE A 317 21.66 3.25 -14.23
N CYS A 318 22.11 2.16 -14.87
CA CYS A 318 23.30 1.44 -14.45
C CYS A 318 24.48 1.74 -15.37
N VAL A 319 25.68 1.68 -14.81
CA VAL A 319 26.90 1.76 -15.62
C VAL A 319 26.92 0.53 -16.52
N ASN A 320 27.26 0.68 -17.81
CA ASN A 320 27.50 -0.46 -18.69
C ASN A 320 28.68 -1.27 -18.13
N THR A 321 28.41 -2.20 -17.23
CA THR A 321 29.17 -3.43 -17.19
C THR A 321 28.90 -4.06 -18.54
N THR A 322 29.96 -4.16 -19.34
CA THR A 322 29.97 -4.75 -20.68
C THR A 322 29.00 -5.90 -20.80
N ASP A 323 28.29 -5.96 -21.93
CA ASP A 323 27.54 -7.10 -22.48
C ASP A 323 28.24 -8.45 -22.19
N ASP A 324 28.08 -8.97 -20.99
CA ASP A 324 28.09 -10.40 -20.78
C ASP A 324 26.70 -10.84 -21.20
N GLY A 325 26.62 -11.26 -22.45
CA GLY A 325 25.54 -12.04 -23.02
C GLY A 325 25.33 -13.33 -22.22
N ALA A 326 24.83 -13.20 -21.00
CA ALA A 326 24.34 -14.27 -20.18
C ALA A 326 22.97 -14.65 -20.71
N ASN A 327 22.99 -15.50 -21.74
CA ASN A 327 21.99 -16.53 -22.01
C ASN A 327 20.59 -16.19 -21.47
N ILE A 328 19.80 -15.43 -22.24
CA ILE A 328 18.34 -15.63 -22.26
C ILE A 328 18.12 -16.99 -22.95
N GLY A 329 18.45 -18.02 -22.21
CA GLY A 329 18.57 -19.40 -22.62
C GLY A 329 18.42 -20.28 -21.40
N LEU A 330 17.48 -19.96 -20.50
CA LEU A 330 17.03 -20.83 -19.41
C LEU A 330 15.65 -20.37 -18.87
N LEU A 331 14.67 -20.23 -19.77
CA LEU A 331 13.25 -20.47 -19.45
C LEU A 331 12.62 -21.31 -20.56
N ARG A 332 13.33 -22.38 -20.92
CA ARG A 332 12.77 -23.52 -21.64
C ARG A 332 12.85 -24.75 -20.74
N ASP A 333 12.41 -24.61 -19.49
CA ASP A 333 11.99 -25.78 -18.72
C ASP A 333 10.48 -25.91 -18.88
N LYS A 334 10.08 -26.81 -19.76
CA LYS A 334 8.74 -27.36 -19.75
C LYS A 334 8.65 -28.24 -18.51
N THR A 335 7.58 -28.07 -17.73
CA THR A 335 7.17 -28.91 -16.60
C THR A 335 7.68 -28.51 -15.21
N ASN A 336 7.07 -27.47 -14.62
CA ASN A 336 6.39 -27.55 -13.31
C ASN A 336 5.83 -26.18 -12.92
N VAL A 337 4.66 -25.83 -13.48
CA VAL A 337 3.76 -24.90 -12.81
C VAL A 337 3.02 -25.74 -11.77
N HIS A 338 3.56 -25.81 -10.55
CA HIS A 338 2.77 -26.26 -9.41
C HIS A 338 2.08 -25.04 -8.79
N PRO A 339 0.74 -25.03 -8.70
CA PRO A 339 0.02 -23.94 -8.07
C PRO A 339 0.19 -24.09 -6.55
N LEU A 340 0.82 -23.12 -5.91
CA LEU A 340 0.78 -22.99 -4.45
C LEU A 340 -0.12 -21.82 -4.09
N ILE A 341 -1.43 -22.03 -4.29
CA ILE A 341 -2.48 -21.37 -3.51
C ILE A 341 -3.55 -22.44 -3.26
N THR A 342 -3.40 -23.19 -2.17
CA THR A 342 -4.50 -23.74 -1.36
C THR A 342 -3.91 -24.34 -0.08
N LYS A 343 -3.87 -23.55 1.00
CA LYS A 343 -4.45 -23.88 2.31
C LYS A 343 -4.30 -22.71 3.27
#